data_AF-A0A4U0XUS7-F1
#
_entry.id   AF-A0A4U0XUS7-F1
#
_cell.length_a   1.000
_cell.length_b   1.000
_cell.length_c   1.000
_cell.angle_alpha   90.00
_cell.angle_beta   90.00
_cell.angle_gamma   90.00
#
_symmetry.space_group_name_H-M   'P 1'
#
loop_
_entity.id
_entity.type
_entity.pdbx_description
1 polymer ?
#
loop_
_entity_poly.entity_id
_entity_poly.type
_entity_poly.pdbx_seq_one_letter_code
_entity_poly.pdbx_strand_id
1 'polypeptide(L)' 'PENGIIYTTSKAKIAEHGGISDDDRKVACFVSSPGLKAQKIAARVNTTQIGPTILQALGFDAAELQGAKSEGTKALPGFY' A
#
# COMPACT_ATOMS: atom_id res chain seq x y z
N PRO A 1 -23.48 8.81 6.25
CA PRO A 1 -23.49 7.36 6.00
C PRO A 1 -23.03 6.65 7.27
N GLU A 2 -23.64 5.53 7.61
CA GLU A 2 -23.23 4.71 8.75
C GLU A 2 -22.15 3.70 8.31
N ASN A 3 -21.08 3.54 9.09
CA ASN A 3 -19.98 2.64 8.75
C ASN A 3 -20.50 1.19 8.66
N GLY A 4 -20.12 0.49 7.59
CA GLY A 4 -20.55 -0.89 7.36
C GLY A 4 -21.94 -1.05 6.72
N ILE A 5 -22.68 0.05 6.49
CA ILE A 5 -23.98 0.00 5.82
C ILE A 5 -23.83 0.20 4.31
N ILE A 6 -24.31 -0.78 3.53
CA ILE A 6 -24.39 -0.68 2.07
C ILE A 6 -25.75 -0.07 1.70
N TYR A 7 -25.73 1.14 1.13
CA TYR A 7 -26.92 1.79 0.60
C TYR A 7 -27.14 1.36 -0.86
N THR A 8 -27.90 0.28 -1.07
CA THR A 8 -28.19 -0.29 -2.40
C THR A 8 -29.63 -0.82 -2.48
N THR A 9 -30.20 -0.84 -3.69
CA THR A 9 -31.48 -1.50 -3.98
C THR A 9 -31.31 -2.97 -4.38
N SER A 10 -30.07 -3.42 -4.62
CA SER A 10 -29.74 -4.80 -4.98
C SER A 10 -29.47 -5.66 -3.75
N LYS A 11 -30.06 -6.86 -3.70
CA LYS A 11 -29.78 -7.86 -2.65
C LYS A 11 -28.56 -8.73 -2.93
N ALA A 12 -27.91 -8.55 -4.08
CA ALA A 12 -26.78 -9.41 -4.50
C ALA A 12 -25.44 -9.02 -3.85
N LYS A 13 -25.31 -7.77 -3.39
CA LYS A 13 -24.09 -7.26 -2.74
C LYS A 13 -24.10 -7.65 -1.26
N ILE A 14 -23.13 -8.46 -0.85
CA ILE A 14 -22.95 -8.87 0.57
C ILE A 14 -21.76 -8.18 1.25
N ALA A 15 -20.96 -7.44 0.49
CA ALA A 15 -19.84 -6.63 0.96
C ALA A 15 -19.54 -5.54 -0.08
N GLU A 16 -19.05 -4.39 0.37
CA GLU A 16 -18.49 -3.33 -0.45
C GLU A 16 -17.14 -2.90 0.15
N HIS A 17 -16.32 -2.29 -0.69
CA HIS A 17 -15.12 -1.58 -0.25
C HIS A 17 -15.00 -0.24 -1.00
N GLY A 18 -13.96 0.53 -0.72
CA GLY A 18 -13.68 1.80 -1.42
C GLY A 18 -14.32 3.01 -0.76
N GLY A 19 -14.88 2.82 0.44
CA GLY A 19 -15.18 3.92 1.35
C GLY A 19 -13.91 4.59 1.88
N ILE A 20 -14.11 5.67 2.64
CA ILE A 20 -13.01 6.41 3.28
C ILE A 20 -12.63 5.85 4.66
N SER A 21 -13.28 4.76 5.09
CA SER A 21 -13.08 4.18 6.40
C SER A 21 -11.71 3.50 6.52
N ASP A 22 -11.27 3.27 7.76
CA ASP A 22 -10.01 2.56 8.01
C ASP A 22 -10.05 1.12 7.50
N ASP A 23 -11.20 0.45 7.62
CA ASP A 23 -11.40 -0.94 7.17
C ASP A 23 -11.34 -1.05 5.63
N ASP A 24 -11.69 0.01 4.91
CA ASP A 24 -11.59 0.09 3.45
C ASP A 24 -10.16 0.36 2.93
N ARG A 25 -9.31 0.98 3.76
CA ARG A 25 -8.05 1.59 3.31
C ARG A 25 -6.79 0.94 3.89
N LYS A 26 -6.90 0.24 5.02
CA LYS A 26 -5.77 -0.44 5.65
C LYS A 26 -5.64 -1.85 5.12
N VAL A 27 -4.50 -2.13 4.50
CA VAL A 27 -4.12 -3.47 4.02
C VAL A 27 -2.87 -3.95 4.74
N ALA A 28 -2.73 -5.27 4.88
CA ALA A 28 -1.51 -5.84 5.45
C ALA A 28 -0.33 -5.67 4.48
N CYS A 29 0.86 -5.37 5.02
CA CYS A 29 2.08 -5.15 4.23
C CYS A 29 3.16 -6.13 4.69
N PHE A 30 3.61 -7.00 3.78
CA PHE A 30 4.68 -7.96 4.00
C PHE A 30 5.69 -7.88 2.86
N VAL A 31 6.97 -8.09 3.20
CA VAL A 31 8.07 -8.11 2.24
C VAL A 31 8.93 -9.33 2.53
N SER A 32 9.33 -10.04 1.48
CA SER A 32 10.29 -11.16 1.57
C SER A 32 11.30 -11.04 0.44
N SER A 33 12.59 -11.14 0.79
CA SER A 33 13.71 -11.17 -0.15
C SER A 33 14.90 -11.84 0.53
N PRO A 34 15.76 -12.59 -0.19
CA PRO A 34 16.91 -13.29 0.39
C PRO A 34 17.88 -12.38 1.17
N GLY A 35 17.95 -11.10 0.81
CA GLY A 35 18.81 -10.12 1.47
C GLY A 35 18.24 -9.51 2.75
N LEU A 36 16.97 -9.76 3.07
CA LEU A 36 16.31 -9.11 4.21
C LEU A 36 16.40 -9.95 5.48
N LYS A 37 16.73 -9.29 6.59
CA LYS A 37 16.59 -9.86 7.92
C LYS A 37 15.13 -9.79 8.37
N ALA A 38 14.63 -10.86 8.98
CA ALA A 38 13.30 -10.88 9.57
C ALA A 38 13.18 -9.81 10.66
N GLN A 39 12.24 -8.88 10.48
CA GLN A 39 11.98 -7.80 11.42
C GLN A 39 10.54 -7.29 11.29
N LYS A 40 10.05 -6.61 12.33
CA LYS A 40 8.80 -5.86 12.29
C LYS A 40 9.12 -4.37 12.32
N ILE A 41 8.63 -3.63 11.33
CA ILE A 41 8.84 -2.19 11.24
C ILE A 41 7.51 -1.50 11.56
N ALA A 42 7.44 -0.88 12.73
CA ALA A 42 6.26 -0.13 13.18
C ALA A 42 6.27 1.30 12.64
N ALA A 43 6.30 1.45 11.31
CA ALA A 43 6.25 2.73 10.61
C ALA A 43 4.95 2.88 9.82
N ARG A 44 4.44 4.11 9.74
CA ARG A 44 3.32 4.41 8.84
C ARG A 44 3.81 4.39 7.41
N VAL A 45 3.19 3.55 6.58
CA VAL A 45 3.51 3.40 5.15
C VAL A 45 2.23 3.52 4.31
N ASN A 46 2.40 3.83 3.03
CA ASN A 46 1.31 3.95 2.06
C ASN A 46 1.52 2.98 0.89
N THR A 47 0.44 2.57 0.24
CA THR A 47 0.48 1.68 -0.94
C THR A 47 1.21 2.29 -2.14
N THR A 48 1.27 3.62 -2.22
CA THR A 48 2.06 4.34 -3.25
C THR A 48 3.55 4.01 -3.17
N GLN A 49 4.05 3.58 -2.02
CA GLN A 49 5.45 3.22 -1.82
C GLN A 49 5.83 1.86 -2.44
N ILE A 50 4.86 1.04 -2.84
CA ILE A 50 5.12 -0.30 -3.41
C ILE A 50 5.92 -0.20 -4.70
N GLY A 51 5.51 0.67 -5.63
CA GLY A 51 6.18 0.89 -6.91
C GLY A 51 7.67 1.24 -6.80
N PRO A 52 8.04 2.35 -6.12
CA PRO A 52 9.45 2.73 -5.97
C PRO A 52 10.27 1.68 -5.19
N THR A 53 9.64 0.93 -4.28
CA THR A 53 10.30 -0.18 -3.58
C THR A 53 10.67 -1.32 -4.53
N ILE A 54 9.75 -1.70 -5.42
CA ILE A 54 10.01 -2.76 -6.41
C ILE A 54 11.16 -2.36 -7.34
N LEU A 55 11.17 -1.12 -7.84
CA LEU A 55 12.24 -0.64 -8.70
C LEU A 55 13.61 -0.72 -8.01
N GLN A 56 13.71 -0.22 -6.77
CA GLN A 56 14.95 -0.30 -6.01
C GLN A 56 15.38 -1.75 -5.75
N ALA A 57 14.44 -2.63 -5.40
CA ALA A 57 14.73 -4.05 -5.17
C ALA A 57 15.24 -4.78 -6.43
N LEU A 58 14.87 -4.30 -7.62
CA LEU A 58 15.35 -4.80 -8.91
C LEU A 58 16.63 -4.09 -9.41
N GLY A 59 17.13 -3.09 -8.68
CA GLY A 59 18.32 -2.32 -9.06
C GLY A 59 18.05 -1.16 -10.03
N PHE A 60 16.79 -0.78 -10.23
CA PHE A 60 16.39 0.39 -11.02
C PHE A 60 16.27 1.65 -10.16
N ASP A 61 16.33 2.81 -10.82
CA ASP A 61 16.10 4.10 -10.16
C ASP A 61 14.59 4.31 -9.91
N ALA A 62 14.21 4.51 -8.65
CA ALA A 62 12.83 4.83 -8.27
C ALA A 62 12.31 6.12 -8.92
N ALA A 63 13.20 7.05 -9.32
CA ALA A 63 12.83 8.30 -9.99
C ALA A 63 12.31 8.08 -11.42
N GLU A 64 12.43 6.87 -11.99
CA GLU A 64 11.79 6.49 -13.24
C GLU A 64 10.25 6.48 -13.13
N LEU A 65 9.71 6.30 -11.92
CA LEU A 65 8.28 6.48 -11.66
C LEU A 65 7.95 7.97 -11.55
N GLN A 66 7.47 8.55 -12.64
CA GLN A 66 7.08 9.97 -12.70
C GLN A 66 6.11 10.37 -11.58
N GLY A 67 5.12 9.52 -11.27
CA GLY A 67 4.18 9.77 -10.17
C GLY A 67 4.87 9.79 -8.81
N ALA A 68 5.69 8.77 -8.50
CA ALA A 68 6.44 8.72 -7.25
C ALA A 68 7.41 9.91 -7.11
N LYS A 69 8.07 10.30 -8.20
CA LYS A 69 8.94 11.47 -8.26
C LYS A 69 8.17 12.76 -7.98
N SER A 70 7.03 12.96 -8.64
CA SER A 70 6.20 14.16 -8.51
C SER A 70 5.61 14.30 -7.10
N GLU A 71 5.27 13.18 -6.46
CA GLU A 71 4.71 13.12 -5.12
C GLU A 71 5.76 13.05 -3.99
N GLY A 72 7.05 12.91 -4.34
CA GLY A 72 8.11 12.69 -3.36
C GLY A 72 7.98 11.36 -2.59
N THR A 73 7.32 10.37 -3.20
CA THR A 73 7.06 9.06 -2.60
C THR A 73 8.36 8.26 -2.49
N LYS A 74 8.69 7.84 -1.27
CA LYS A 74 9.90 7.06 -0.96
C LYS A 74 9.59 5.56 -0.92
N ALA A 75 10.60 4.74 -1.17
CA ALA A 75 10.52 3.30 -0.94
C ALA A 75 10.17 2.98 0.54
N LEU A 76 9.71 1.77 0.77
CA LEU A 76 9.41 1.26 2.10
C LEU A 76 10.68 1.25 2.98
N PRO A 77 10.55 1.50 4.30
CA PRO A 77 11.67 1.35 5.22
C PRO A 77 12.09 -0.12 5.33
N GLY A 78 13.35 -0.36 5.70
CA GLY A 78 13.90 -1.70 5.87
C GLY A 78 14.54 -2.31 4.61
N PHE A 79 14.58 -1.57 3.51
CA PHE A 79 15.35 -1.91 2.32
C PHE A 79 16.70 -1.19 2.35
N TYR A 80 17.68 -1.78 3.02
CA TYR A 80 19.10 -1.40 3.04
C TYR A 80 19.95 -2.53 3.63
#